data_AF-A2F6K6-F1
#
_entry.id   AF-A2F6K6-F1
#
_cell.length_a   1.000
_cell.length_b   1.000
_cell.length_c   1.000
_cell.angle_alpha   90.00
_cell.angle_beta   90.00
_cell.angle_gamma   90.00
#
_symmetry.space_group_name_H-M   'P 1'
#
loop_
_entity.id
_entity.type
_entity.pdbx_description
1 polymer ?
#
loop_
_entity_poly.entity_id
_entity_poly.type
_entity_poly.pdbx_seq_one_letter_code
_entity_poly.pdbx_strand_id
1 'polypeptide(L)'
;MEEPATSTCMSGNFDGSMQSTIEKLIDIPVHQKIITNLVALFNYFDIYAPKMELLYKIVTVLRFFQLFGGALMASNTTVFLPGSLTYNTISIMSVFFHLIPCQYRNGIEYLALFALNTILFLFAIYLLIASSYYKKTSKVSKVTTYVLPVFMATGPFLFLPILAEFCGEILSGAISGNHPVKITEYIAVAESLVITVFYLWLLFQTFTTTLIFRSCSFKSLEGGPQNKLLLGTIIVTFICALNIHLTKGTSVAVISISVIVYAYLLPLFTGVALLSIYITKV
;
A
#
# COMPACT_ATOMS: atom_id res chain seq x y z
N MET A 1 -0.05 58.42 -20.26
CA MET A 1 0.17 56.98 -20.02
C MET A 1 -1.16 56.42 -19.61
N GLU A 2 -1.87 55.81 -20.54
CA GLU A 2 -3.17 55.19 -20.30
C GLU A 2 -2.96 53.82 -19.64
N GLU A 3 -3.57 53.62 -18.48
CA GLU A 3 -3.58 52.32 -17.81
C GLU A 3 -4.50 51.35 -18.56
N PRO A 4 -4.03 50.14 -18.90
CA PRO A 4 -4.88 49.14 -19.54
C PRO A 4 -5.85 48.54 -18.52
N ALA A 5 -7.14 48.75 -18.76
CA ALA A 5 -8.22 48.10 -18.02
C ALA A 5 -8.13 46.58 -18.19
N THR A 6 -7.82 45.88 -17.10
CA THR A 6 -7.75 44.41 -17.07
C THR A 6 -9.16 43.86 -16.90
N SER A 7 -9.78 43.46 -18.02
CA SER A 7 -11.06 42.75 -18.04
C SER A 7 -10.88 41.36 -17.41
N THR A 8 -11.22 41.25 -16.12
CA THR A 8 -11.22 39.97 -15.42
C THR A 8 -12.48 39.21 -15.83
N CYS A 9 -12.36 38.34 -16.84
CA CYS A 9 -13.41 37.40 -17.21
C CYS A 9 -13.64 36.42 -16.04
N MET A 10 -14.66 36.68 -15.22
CA MET A 10 -15.19 35.69 -14.28
C MET A 10 -15.84 34.55 -15.08
N SER A 11 -15.07 33.55 -15.50
CA SER A 11 -15.60 32.23 -15.86
C SER A 11 -16.04 31.53 -14.57
N GLY A 12 -17.18 31.98 -14.02
CA GLY A 12 -17.74 31.43 -12.80
C GLY A 12 -18.23 30.00 -13.01
N ASN A 13 -17.50 29.05 -12.44
CA ASN A 13 -17.92 27.73 -11.91
C ASN A 13 -19.42 27.34 -12.08
N PHE A 14 -19.92 27.19 -13.31
CA PHE A 14 -21.30 26.80 -13.57
C PHE A 14 -21.51 25.28 -13.40
N ASP A 15 -20.44 24.49 -13.52
CA ASP A 15 -20.50 23.02 -13.50
C ASP A 15 -20.89 22.44 -12.13
N GLY A 16 -20.50 23.09 -11.03
CA GLY A 16 -20.80 22.60 -9.68
C GLY A 16 -22.29 22.67 -9.33
N SER A 17 -22.99 23.68 -9.85
CA SER A 17 -24.44 23.89 -9.63
C SER A 17 -25.29 22.85 -10.36
N MET A 18 -24.98 22.61 -11.65
CA MET A 18 -25.71 21.64 -12.47
C MET A 18 -25.55 20.21 -11.96
N GLN A 19 -24.35 19.83 -11.53
CA GLN A 19 -24.10 18.47 -11.05
C GLN A 19 -24.88 18.15 -9.76
N SER A 20 -25.08 19.14 -8.88
CA SER A 20 -25.90 18.97 -7.66
C SER A 20 -27.40 18.79 -7.94
N THR A 21 -27.89 19.37 -9.03
CA THR A 21 -29.29 19.23 -9.46
C THR A 21 -29.51 17.90 -10.16
N ILE A 22 -28.56 17.47 -10.99
CA ILE A 22 -28.58 16.18 -11.69
C ILE A 22 -28.45 15.02 -10.68
N GLU A 23 -27.63 15.14 -9.63
CA GLU A 23 -27.52 14.12 -8.58
C GLU A 23 -28.85 13.90 -7.82
N LYS A 24 -29.76 14.88 -7.81
CA LYS A 24 -31.11 14.71 -7.23
C LYS A 24 -32.09 14.02 -8.18
N LEU A 25 -31.77 13.98 -9.47
CA LEU A 25 -32.64 13.44 -10.52
C LEU A 25 -32.22 12.02 -10.96
N ILE A 26 -30.98 11.62 -10.65
CA ILE A 26 -30.41 10.34 -11.06
C ILE A 26 -29.77 9.66 -9.85
N ASP A 27 -30.17 8.41 -9.59
CA ASP A 27 -29.56 7.58 -8.55
C ASP A 27 -28.11 7.21 -8.95
N ILE A 28 -27.15 7.93 -8.39
CA ILE A 28 -25.73 7.62 -8.54
C ILE A 28 -25.41 6.39 -7.66
N PRO A 29 -24.77 5.34 -8.22
CA PRO A 29 -24.44 4.16 -7.45
C PRO A 29 -23.43 4.49 -6.33
N VAL A 30 -23.60 3.82 -5.18
CA VAL A 30 -22.86 4.10 -3.94
C VAL A 30 -21.34 4.09 -4.14
N HIS A 31 -20.82 3.15 -4.95
CA HIS A 31 -19.38 3.06 -5.21
C HIS A 31 -18.81 4.30 -5.92
N GLN A 32 -19.53 4.86 -6.90
CA GLN A 32 -19.10 6.08 -7.60
C GLN A 32 -19.12 7.28 -6.66
N LYS A 33 -20.12 7.34 -5.77
CA LYS A 33 -20.21 8.38 -4.74
C LYS A 33 -19.01 8.33 -3.79
N ILE A 34 -18.63 7.13 -3.33
CA ILE A 34 -17.46 6.94 -2.48
C ILE A 34 -16.18 7.39 -3.19
N ILE A 35 -15.97 6.95 -4.44
CA ILE A 35 -14.79 7.33 -5.23
C ILE A 35 -14.74 8.85 -5.43
N THR A 36 -15.86 9.47 -5.81
CA THR A 36 -15.94 10.93 -6.03
C THR A 36 -15.60 11.70 -4.75
N ASN A 37 -16.11 11.25 -3.60
CA ASN A 37 -15.80 11.86 -2.31
C ASN A 37 -14.32 11.71 -1.94
N LEU A 38 -13.76 10.51 -2.15
CA LEU A 38 -12.34 10.24 -1.90
C LEU A 38 -11.45 11.11 -2.79
N VAL A 39 -11.71 11.14 -4.10
CA VAL A 39 -10.95 11.96 -5.07
C VAL A 39 -11.00 13.44 -4.67
N ALA A 40 -12.17 13.95 -4.28
CA ALA A 40 -12.30 15.32 -3.79
C ALA A 40 -11.43 15.57 -2.54
N LEU A 41 -11.42 14.64 -1.58
CA LEU A 41 -10.58 14.75 -0.38
C LEU A 41 -9.09 14.66 -0.70
N PHE A 42 -8.67 13.77 -1.60
CA PHE A 42 -7.25 13.66 -1.99
C PHE A 42 -6.77 14.90 -2.74
N ASN A 43 -7.61 15.49 -3.61
CA ASN A 43 -7.30 16.78 -4.25
C ASN A 43 -7.14 17.89 -3.21
N TYR A 44 -7.94 17.87 -2.14
CA TYR A 44 -7.76 18.79 -1.01
C TYR A 44 -6.41 18.56 -0.31
N PHE A 45 -6.03 17.31 -0.06
CA PHE A 45 -4.72 16.99 0.53
C PHE A 45 -3.56 17.43 -0.35
N ASP A 46 -3.66 17.26 -1.67
CA ASP A 46 -2.59 17.68 -2.58
C ASP A 46 -2.30 19.19 -2.52
N ILE A 47 -3.32 20.00 -2.22
CA ILE A 47 -3.20 21.46 -2.15
C ILE A 47 -2.82 21.92 -0.73
N TYR A 48 -3.44 21.34 0.30
CA TYR A 48 -3.40 21.89 1.67
C TYR A 48 -2.61 21.04 2.67
N ALA A 49 -2.30 19.77 2.37
CA ALA A 49 -1.49 18.95 3.26
C ALA A 49 -0.02 19.42 3.25
N PRO A 50 0.70 19.29 4.37
CA PRO A 50 2.12 19.61 4.40
C PRO A 50 2.91 18.71 3.44
N LYS A 51 3.92 19.28 2.79
CA LYS A 51 4.89 18.49 2.01
C LYS A 51 5.74 17.64 2.96
N MET A 52 5.86 16.34 2.69
CA MET A 52 6.51 15.37 3.57
C MET A 52 7.67 14.64 2.87
N GLU A 53 8.59 15.39 2.24
CA GLU A 53 9.69 14.82 1.46
C GLU A 53 10.56 13.84 2.25
N LEU A 54 10.85 14.16 3.52
CA LEU A 54 11.63 13.29 4.39
C LEU A 54 10.91 11.96 4.64
N LEU A 55 9.60 12.00 4.88
CA LEU A 55 8.78 10.81 5.10
C LEU A 55 8.81 9.90 3.87
N TYR A 56 8.65 10.46 2.67
CA TYR A 56 8.70 9.69 1.44
C TYR A 56 10.07 9.01 1.23
N LYS A 57 11.17 9.68 1.57
CA LYS A 57 12.52 9.08 1.53
C LYS A 57 12.64 7.91 2.51
N ILE A 58 12.15 8.05 3.75
CA ILE A 58 12.16 6.97 4.75
C ILE A 58 11.33 5.77 4.25
N VAL A 59 10.09 6.01 3.81
CA VAL A 59 9.21 4.95 3.28
C VAL A 59 9.84 4.27 2.07
N THR A 60 10.54 5.01 1.20
CA THR A 60 11.26 4.45 0.06
C THR A 60 12.30 3.42 0.48
N VAL A 61 13.12 3.75 1.49
CA VAL A 61 14.14 2.84 2.02
C VAL A 61 13.50 1.60 2.64
N LEU A 62 12.44 1.79 3.45
CA LEU A 62 11.73 0.66 4.06
C LEU A 62 11.10 -0.27 3.00
N ARG A 63 10.44 0.29 1.98
CA ARG A 63 9.87 -0.49 0.88
C ARG A 63 10.93 -1.21 0.05
N PHE A 64 12.10 -0.60 -0.11
CA PHE A 64 13.23 -1.27 -0.76
C PHE A 64 13.64 -2.52 0.02
N PHE A 65 13.74 -2.42 1.35
CA PHE A 65 13.98 -3.58 2.19
C PHE A 65 12.84 -4.60 2.13
N GLN A 66 11.58 -4.19 2.00
CA GLN A 66 10.46 -5.13 1.83
C GLN A 66 10.56 -5.93 0.53
N LEU A 67 10.88 -5.25 -0.58
CA LEU A 67 11.06 -5.90 -1.87
C LEU A 67 12.26 -6.86 -1.86
N PHE A 68 13.38 -6.45 -1.26
CA PHE A 68 14.58 -7.28 -1.14
C PHE A 68 14.41 -8.41 -0.12
N GLY A 69 13.77 -8.14 1.01
CA GLY A 69 13.60 -9.06 2.14
C GLY A 69 12.76 -10.28 1.78
N GLY A 70 11.74 -10.12 0.93
CA GLY A 70 10.98 -11.25 0.39
C GLY A 70 11.86 -12.27 -0.35
N ALA A 71 12.89 -11.82 -1.07
CA ALA A 71 13.81 -12.70 -1.79
C ALA A 71 14.73 -13.48 -0.86
N LEU A 72 14.98 -12.96 0.35
CA LEU A 72 15.80 -13.65 1.34
C LEU A 72 15.10 -14.88 1.92
N MET A 73 13.76 -14.95 1.86
CA MET A 73 12.98 -16.05 2.44
C MET A 73 13.39 -16.35 3.89
N ALA A 74 13.52 -15.29 4.71
CA ALA A 74 14.11 -15.34 6.04
C ALA A 74 13.45 -16.37 6.99
N SER A 75 12.15 -16.61 6.83
CA SER A 75 11.39 -17.58 7.62
C SER A 75 11.51 -19.03 7.14
N ASN A 76 12.19 -19.29 6.01
CA ASN A 76 12.34 -20.65 5.49
C ASN A 76 13.36 -21.44 6.34
N THR A 77 12.84 -22.30 7.22
CA THR A 77 13.64 -23.11 8.14
C THR A 77 14.44 -24.23 7.44
N THR A 78 14.16 -24.50 6.17
CA THR A 78 14.96 -25.43 5.35
C THR A 78 16.24 -24.78 4.87
N VAL A 79 16.19 -23.48 4.55
CA VAL A 79 17.36 -22.69 4.12
C VAL A 79 18.16 -22.22 5.33
N PHE A 80 17.47 -21.67 6.34
CA PHE A 80 18.09 -21.16 7.56
C PHE A 80 17.72 -22.03 8.74
N LEU A 81 18.64 -22.91 9.15
CA LEU A 81 18.41 -23.84 10.25
C LEU A 81 18.20 -23.09 11.58
N PRO A 82 17.08 -23.29 12.29
CA PRO A 82 16.83 -22.65 13.58
C PRO A 82 17.97 -22.92 14.58
N GLY A 83 18.37 -21.88 15.33
CA GLY A 83 19.48 -21.93 16.28
C GLY A 83 20.87 -21.71 15.67
N SER A 84 21.01 -21.69 14.34
CA SER A 84 22.28 -21.32 13.69
C SER A 84 22.56 -19.81 13.76
N LEU A 85 23.83 -19.42 13.66
CA LEU A 85 24.23 -18.00 13.58
C LEU A 85 23.58 -17.30 12.38
N THR A 86 23.47 -18.00 11.25
CA THR A 86 22.84 -17.47 10.03
C THR A 86 21.36 -17.20 10.24
N TYR A 87 20.63 -18.13 10.89
CA TYR A 87 19.22 -17.93 11.23
C TYR A 87 19.02 -16.74 12.19
N ASN A 88 19.89 -16.60 13.18
CA ASN A 88 19.81 -15.47 14.11
C ASN A 88 20.08 -14.13 13.41
N THR A 89 21.07 -14.10 12.52
CA THR A 89 21.39 -12.91 11.73
C THR A 89 20.22 -12.52 10.82
N ILE A 90 19.68 -13.48 10.05
CA ILE A 90 18.60 -13.19 9.12
C ILE A 90 17.30 -12.83 9.85
N SER A 91 17.05 -13.43 11.03
CA SER A 91 15.91 -13.11 11.88
C SER A 91 16.01 -11.68 12.44
N ILE A 92 17.20 -11.19 12.78
CA ILE A 92 17.37 -9.79 13.20
C ILE A 92 17.17 -8.87 11.99
N MET A 93 17.73 -9.23 10.83
CA MET A 93 17.54 -8.46 9.60
C MET A 93 16.07 -8.39 9.17
N SER A 94 15.26 -9.41 9.46
CA SER A 94 13.84 -9.45 9.07
C SER A 94 12.98 -8.38 9.73
N VAL A 95 13.44 -7.77 10.83
CA VAL A 95 12.76 -6.63 11.46
C VAL A 95 12.62 -5.45 10.50
N PHE A 96 13.61 -5.22 9.63
CA PHE A 96 13.60 -4.09 8.69
C PHE A 96 12.54 -4.22 7.58
N PHE A 97 12.03 -5.42 7.32
CA PHE A 97 11.06 -5.66 6.25
C PHE A 97 9.72 -6.27 6.70
N HIS A 98 9.69 -7.03 7.80
CA HIS A 98 8.48 -7.69 8.31
C HIS A 98 8.10 -7.29 9.74
N LEU A 99 8.79 -6.31 10.35
CA LEU A 99 8.59 -5.78 11.71
C LEU A 99 8.88 -6.78 12.85
N ILE A 100 8.51 -8.04 12.70
CA ILE A 100 8.67 -9.11 13.69
C ILE A 100 9.83 -10.03 13.27
N PRO A 101 10.80 -10.31 14.17
CA PRO A 101 11.88 -11.24 13.88
C PRO A 101 11.33 -12.66 13.65
N CYS A 102 11.89 -13.41 12.71
CA CYS A 102 11.44 -14.78 12.38
C CYS A 102 11.40 -15.70 13.62
N GLN A 103 12.34 -15.57 14.56
CA GLN A 103 12.40 -16.35 15.80
C GLN A 103 11.13 -16.26 16.66
N TYR A 104 10.45 -15.11 16.66
CA TYR A 104 9.29 -14.86 17.51
C TYR A 104 7.98 -14.99 16.74
N ARG A 105 8.03 -15.37 15.46
CA ARG A 105 6.86 -15.36 14.59
C ARG A 105 5.98 -16.59 14.77
N ASN A 106 6.60 -17.75 14.92
CA ASN A 106 5.92 -19.04 14.99
C ASN A 106 4.85 -19.05 16.09
N GLY A 107 3.59 -19.20 15.69
CA GLY A 107 2.43 -19.29 16.58
C GLY A 107 1.80 -17.97 17.01
N ILE A 108 2.32 -16.81 16.58
CA ILE A 108 1.72 -15.48 16.83
C ILE A 108 1.41 -14.70 15.55
N GLU A 109 1.52 -15.33 14.38
CA GLU A 109 1.32 -14.73 13.06
C GLU A 109 -0.07 -14.10 12.94
N TYR A 110 -1.10 -14.82 13.39
CA TYR A 110 -2.49 -14.34 13.35
C TYR A 110 -2.71 -13.13 14.26
N LEU A 111 -1.99 -13.03 15.39
CA LEU A 111 -2.08 -11.87 16.27
C LEU A 111 -1.49 -10.63 15.61
N ALA A 112 -0.37 -10.80 14.90
CA ALA A 112 0.22 -9.74 14.09
C ALA A 112 -0.72 -9.30 12.96
N LEU A 113 -1.35 -10.24 12.26
CA LEU A 113 -2.38 -9.96 11.25
C LEU A 113 -3.55 -9.16 11.83
N PHE A 114 -4.13 -9.59 12.95
CA PHE A 114 -5.25 -8.86 13.57
C PHE A 114 -4.86 -7.44 14.00
N ALA A 115 -3.67 -7.27 14.58
CA ALA A 115 -3.20 -5.94 14.98
C ALA A 115 -3.04 -5.00 13.78
N LEU A 116 -2.42 -5.48 12.69
CA LEU A 116 -2.23 -4.71 11.47
C LEU A 116 -3.55 -4.44 10.73
N ASN A 117 -4.42 -5.45 10.62
CA ASN A 117 -5.76 -5.31 10.03
C ASN A 117 -6.57 -4.27 10.81
N THR A 118 -6.55 -4.30 12.15
CA THR A 118 -7.26 -3.34 13.00
C THR A 118 -6.82 -1.91 12.71
N ILE A 119 -5.50 -1.66 12.63
CA ILE A 119 -4.97 -0.33 12.30
C ILE A 119 -5.46 0.11 10.91
N LEU A 120 -5.32 -0.75 9.91
CA LEU A 120 -5.77 -0.46 8.55
C LEU A 120 -7.29 -0.21 8.49
N PHE A 121 -8.10 -0.99 9.20
CA PHE A 121 -9.55 -0.85 9.21
C PHE A 121 -10.01 0.46 9.87
N LEU A 122 -9.39 0.84 10.99
CA LEU A 122 -9.66 2.11 11.66
C LEU A 122 -9.37 3.31 10.74
N PHE A 123 -8.22 3.28 10.05
CA PHE A 123 -7.88 4.34 9.10
C PHE A 123 -8.72 4.32 7.84
N ALA A 124 -9.15 3.16 7.35
CA ALA A 124 -10.09 3.03 6.24
C ALA A 124 -11.43 3.69 6.58
N ILE A 125 -12.00 3.39 7.75
CA ILE A 125 -13.23 4.04 8.25
C ILE A 125 -13.02 5.55 8.40
N TYR A 126 -11.90 5.97 9.03
CA TYR A 126 -11.62 7.39 9.23
C TYR A 126 -11.54 8.15 7.91
N LEU A 127 -10.91 7.55 6.89
CA LEU A 127 -10.81 8.12 5.54
C LEU A 127 -12.18 8.23 4.84
N LEU A 128 -13.04 7.22 4.96
CA LEU A 128 -14.40 7.24 4.39
C LEU A 128 -15.31 8.27 5.07
N ILE A 129 -15.21 8.42 6.40
CA ILE A 129 -15.94 9.44 7.14
C ILE A 129 -15.44 10.83 6.74
N ALA A 130 -14.13 11.04 6.72
CA ALA A 130 -13.52 12.33 6.37
C ALA A 130 -13.89 12.75 4.94
N SER A 131 -13.88 11.82 3.98
CA SER A 131 -14.22 12.14 2.58
C SER A 131 -15.69 12.50 2.42
N SER A 132 -16.58 11.78 3.11
CA SER A 132 -18.01 12.05 3.12
C SER A 132 -18.35 13.38 3.82
N TYR A 133 -17.64 13.69 4.91
CA TYR A 133 -17.78 14.97 5.61
C TYR A 133 -17.28 16.15 4.78
N TYR A 134 -16.12 15.98 4.14
CA TYR A 134 -15.55 17.00 3.25
C TYR A 134 -16.47 17.29 2.07
N LYS A 135 -17.04 16.28 1.41
CA LYS A 135 -17.97 16.50 0.30
C LYS A 135 -19.19 17.33 0.72
N LYS A 136 -19.70 17.15 1.95
CA LYS A 136 -20.88 17.86 2.45
C LYS A 136 -20.61 19.28 2.92
N THR A 137 -19.43 19.51 3.50
CA THR A 137 -19.13 20.77 4.22
C THR A 137 -18.07 21.63 3.57
N SER A 138 -17.31 21.06 2.62
CA SER A 138 -16.08 21.64 2.06
C SER A 138 -15.04 22.04 3.11
N LYS A 139 -15.12 21.43 4.30
CA LYS A 139 -14.21 21.68 5.43
C LYS A 139 -13.52 20.39 5.84
N VAL A 140 -12.23 20.47 6.12
CA VAL A 140 -11.43 19.38 6.68
C VAL A 140 -10.80 19.89 7.97
N SER A 141 -10.84 19.08 9.03
CA SER A 141 -10.19 19.44 10.29
C SER A 141 -8.68 19.50 10.12
N LYS A 142 -7.99 20.38 10.85
CA LYS A 142 -6.52 20.46 10.79
C LYS A 142 -5.88 19.10 11.08
N VAL A 143 -6.36 18.37 12.08
CA VAL A 143 -5.87 17.04 12.44
C VAL A 143 -5.95 16.07 11.26
N THR A 144 -7.09 16.05 10.56
CA THR A 144 -7.29 15.21 9.38
C THR A 144 -6.31 15.54 8.26
N THR A 145 -6.00 16.83 8.05
CA THR A 145 -5.02 17.30 7.05
C THR A 145 -3.58 16.87 7.34
N TYR A 146 -3.24 16.51 8.58
CA TYR A 146 -1.93 15.94 8.92
C TYR A 146 -1.98 14.40 8.95
N VAL A 147 -2.93 13.85 9.70
CA VAL A 147 -2.93 12.42 10.06
C VAL A 147 -3.24 11.53 8.85
N LEU A 148 -4.27 11.84 8.06
CA LEU A 148 -4.65 11.00 6.92
C LEU A 148 -3.60 11.04 5.80
N PRO A 149 -3.03 12.19 5.39
CA PRO A 149 -1.95 12.20 4.41
C PRO A 149 -0.71 11.44 4.85
N VAL A 150 -0.27 11.60 6.12
CA VAL A 150 0.84 10.83 6.68
C VAL A 150 0.57 9.34 6.58
N PHE A 151 -0.63 8.91 6.98
CA PHE A 151 -1.01 7.50 6.92
C PHE A 151 -1.10 7.00 5.47
N MET A 152 -1.72 7.74 4.56
CA MET A 152 -1.82 7.35 3.14
C MET A 152 -0.45 7.30 2.44
N ALA A 153 0.52 8.09 2.91
CA ALA A 153 1.90 8.04 2.44
C ALA A 153 2.69 6.83 2.97
N THR A 154 2.26 6.21 4.06
CA THR A 154 3.04 5.20 4.81
C THR A 154 2.31 3.87 4.96
N GLY A 155 1.16 3.86 5.62
CA GLY A 155 0.41 2.70 6.08
C GLY A 155 0.19 1.66 5.00
N PRO A 156 -0.55 1.94 3.91
CA PRO A 156 -0.82 0.95 2.87
C PRO A 156 0.45 0.43 2.20
N PHE A 157 1.44 1.30 1.99
CA PHE A 157 2.67 0.91 1.30
C PHE A 157 3.58 0.01 2.14
N LEU A 158 3.52 0.11 3.47
CA LEU A 158 4.33 -0.69 4.39
C LEU A 158 3.57 -1.91 4.92
N PHE A 159 2.30 -1.76 5.30
CA PHE A 159 1.56 -2.83 5.96
C PHE A 159 1.04 -3.89 5.00
N LEU A 160 0.66 -3.55 3.76
CA LEU A 160 0.12 -4.56 2.84
C LEU A 160 1.14 -5.66 2.46
N PRO A 161 2.42 -5.36 2.14
CA PRO A 161 3.42 -6.41 1.96
C PRO A 161 3.63 -7.27 3.22
N ILE A 162 3.57 -6.66 4.41
CA ILE A 162 3.70 -7.39 5.68
C ILE A 162 2.52 -8.34 5.90
N LEU A 163 1.28 -7.90 5.62
CA LEU A 163 0.12 -8.78 5.65
C LEU A 163 0.29 -9.94 4.68
N ALA A 164 0.78 -9.67 3.48
CA ALA A 164 1.01 -10.68 2.44
C ALA A 164 2.01 -11.77 2.89
N GLU A 165 3.09 -11.37 3.57
CA GLU A 165 4.05 -12.30 4.18
C GLU A 165 3.35 -13.24 5.17
N PHE A 166 2.70 -12.69 6.20
CA PHE A 166 2.05 -13.51 7.24
C PHE A 166 0.93 -14.39 6.67
N CYS A 167 0.17 -13.88 5.70
CA CYS A 167 -0.84 -14.68 5.00
C CYS A 167 -0.21 -15.87 4.24
N GLY A 168 0.89 -15.63 3.53
CA GLY A 168 1.59 -16.69 2.80
C GLY A 168 2.17 -17.75 3.74
N GLU A 169 2.71 -17.33 4.88
CA GLU A 169 3.25 -18.23 5.91
C GLU A 169 2.18 -19.14 6.52
N ILE A 170 1.05 -18.57 6.98
CA ILE A 170 -0.09 -19.33 7.52
C ILE A 170 -0.63 -20.31 6.47
N LEU A 171 -0.83 -19.85 5.23
CA LEU A 171 -1.33 -20.72 4.15
C LEU A 171 -0.31 -21.81 3.77
N SER A 172 0.99 -21.53 3.82
CA SER A 172 2.04 -22.53 3.63
C SER A 172 1.94 -23.63 4.68
N GLY A 173 1.77 -23.24 5.95
CA GLY A 173 1.54 -24.16 7.07
C GLY A 173 0.32 -25.04 6.84
N ALA A 174 -0.81 -24.43 6.45
CA ALA A 174 -2.05 -25.13 6.12
C ALA A 174 -1.89 -26.15 4.97
N ILE A 175 -1.23 -25.76 3.87
CA ILE A 175 -1.05 -26.62 2.69
C ILE A 175 -0.10 -27.78 3.01
N SER A 176 0.96 -27.52 3.77
CA SER A 176 1.96 -28.53 4.10
C SER A 176 1.46 -29.58 5.10
N GLY A 177 0.45 -29.25 5.90
CA GLY A 177 -0.03 -30.08 7.01
C GLY A 177 0.96 -30.18 8.19
N ASN A 178 2.10 -29.48 8.14
CA ASN A 178 3.13 -29.51 9.18
C ASN A 178 2.76 -28.64 10.40
N HIS A 179 1.78 -27.75 10.24
CA HIS A 179 1.26 -26.92 11.33
C HIS A 179 -0.27 -27.01 11.36
N PRO A 180 -0.88 -27.40 12.49
CA PRO A 180 -2.33 -27.40 12.61
C PRO A 180 -2.84 -25.95 12.68
N VAL A 181 -3.29 -25.44 11.54
CA VAL A 181 -3.83 -24.08 11.40
C VAL A 181 -5.20 -23.99 12.05
N LYS A 182 -5.35 -23.07 13.01
CA LYS A 182 -6.62 -22.86 13.71
C LYS A 182 -7.61 -22.05 12.85
N ILE A 183 -8.90 -22.18 13.12
CA ILE A 183 -9.96 -21.39 12.44
C ILE A 183 -9.69 -19.88 12.56
N THR A 184 -9.15 -19.43 13.69
CA THR A 184 -8.77 -18.03 13.92
C THR A 184 -7.74 -17.50 12.94
N GLU A 185 -6.80 -18.34 12.50
CA GLU A 185 -5.77 -17.98 11.53
C GLU A 185 -6.39 -17.79 10.14
N TYR A 186 -7.31 -18.66 9.73
CA TYR A 186 -8.05 -18.50 8.47
C TYR A 186 -8.91 -17.22 8.44
N ILE A 187 -9.54 -16.87 9.56
CA ILE A 187 -10.29 -15.62 9.70
C ILE A 187 -9.36 -14.41 9.53
N ALA A 188 -8.19 -14.43 10.18
CA ALA A 188 -7.21 -13.35 10.05
C ALA A 188 -6.72 -13.18 8.60
N VAL A 189 -6.43 -14.29 7.90
CA VAL A 189 -6.05 -14.28 6.48
C VAL A 189 -7.17 -13.73 5.59
N ALA A 190 -8.42 -14.13 5.83
CA ALA A 190 -9.56 -13.64 5.06
C ALA A 190 -9.79 -12.13 5.24
N GLU A 191 -9.70 -11.64 6.49
CA GLU A 191 -9.77 -10.21 6.79
C GLU A 191 -8.63 -9.44 6.10
N SER A 192 -7.40 -9.97 6.18
CA SER A 192 -6.22 -9.38 5.52
C SER A 192 -6.36 -9.31 4.00
N LEU A 193 -7.00 -10.31 3.37
CA LEU A 193 -7.29 -10.29 1.95
C LEU A 193 -8.30 -9.17 1.61
N VAL A 194 -9.40 -9.06 2.38
CA VAL A 194 -10.42 -8.03 2.17
C VAL A 194 -9.83 -6.63 2.32
N ILE A 195 -9.06 -6.37 3.38
CA ILE A 195 -8.47 -5.04 3.60
C ILE A 195 -7.40 -4.72 2.55
N THR A 196 -6.63 -5.72 2.10
CA THR A 196 -5.66 -5.54 1.02
C THR A 196 -6.34 -5.17 -0.30
N VAL A 197 -7.39 -5.89 -0.68
CA VAL A 197 -8.17 -5.58 -1.90
C VAL A 197 -8.80 -4.19 -1.79
N PHE A 198 -9.36 -3.82 -0.63
CA PHE A 198 -9.92 -2.50 -0.41
C PHE A 198 -8.89 -1.38 -0.60
N TYR A 199 -7.71 -1.49 0.03
CA TYR A 199 -6.67 -0.47 -0.10
C TYR A 199 -6.06 -0.42 -1.50
N LEU A 200 -5.85 -1.57 -2.14
CA LEU A 200 -5.41 -1.59 -3.54
C LEU A 200 -6.42 -0.88 -4.43
N TRP A 201 -7.70 -1.24 -4.35
CA TRP A 201 -8.77 -0.56 -5.08
C TRP A 201 -8.76 0.95 -4.84
N LEU A 202 -8.68 1.38 -3.56
CA LEU A 202 -8.63 2.79 -3.20
C LEU A 202 -7.42 3.50 -3.83
N LEU A 203 -6.22 2.92 -3.73
CA LEU A 203 -5.01 3.49 -4.32
C LEU A 203 -5.12 3.53 -5.85
N PHE A 204 -5.56 2.46 -6.50
CA PHE A 204 -5.75 2.46 -7.95
C PHE A 204 -6.70 3.56 -8.40
N GLN A 205 -7.88 3.67 -7.79
CA GLN A 205 -8.87 4.69 -8.17
C GLN A 205 -8.36 6.12 -7.93
N THR A 206 -7.76 6.37 -6.76
CA THR A 206 -7.35 7.74 -6.37
C THR A 206 -6.12 8.23 -7.12
N PHE A 207 -5.22 7.34 -7.51
CA PHE A 207 -4.01 7.69 -8.25
C PHE A 207 -4.17 7.70 -9.78
N THR A 208 -5.16 7.00 -10.32
CA THR A 208 -5.42 6.98 -11.78
C THR A 208 -6.42 8.06 -12.22
N THR A 209 -7.34 8.46 -11.34
CA THR A 209 -8.39 9.44 -11.69
C THR A 209 -7.88 10.88 -11.69
N THR A 210 -6.77 11.17 -11.00
CA THR A 210 -6.24 12.53 -10.86
C THR A 210 -5.01 12.73 -11.74
N LEU A 211 -4.99 13.80 -12.54
CA LEU A 211 -3.83 14.22 -13.32
C LEU A 211 -2.73 14.92 -12.49
N ILE A 212 -2.88 14.94 -11.17
CA ILE A 212 -1.95 15.59 -10.25
C ILE A 212 -0.77 14.65 -10.02
N PHE A 213 0.43 15.11 -10.35
CA PHE A 213 1.67 14.42 -9.99
C PHE A 213 1.87 14.48 -8.48
N ARG A 214 1.69 13.34 -7.82
CA ARG A 214 1.86 13.21 -6.36
C ARG A 214 3.22 12.63 -6.07
N SER A 215 4.05 13.35 -5.32
CA SER A 215 5.29 12.78 -4.78
C SER A 215 4.95 11.60 -3.87
N CYS A 216 5.36 10.39 -4.27
CA CYS A 216 5.21 9.18 -3.49
C CYS A 216 6.57 8.56 -3.16
N SER A 217 6.57 7.46 -2.40
CA SER A 217 7.77 6.64 -2.21
C SER A 217 8.31 6.13 -3.55
N PHE A 218 9.62 5.89 -3.61
CA PHE A 218 10.44 5.73 -4.82
C PHE A 218 10.48 6.95 -5.75
N LYS A 219 9.93 8.11 -5.36
CA LYS A 219 9.88 9.34 -6.18
C LYS A 219 9.24 9.12 -7.55
N SER A 220 8.32 8.17 -7.65
CA SER A 220 7.49 8.03 -8.85
C SER A 220 6.56 9.24 -8.94
N LEU A 221 6.58 9.93 -10.08
CA LEU A 221 5.67 11.04 -10.36
C LEU A 221 4.26 10.54 -10.73
N GLU A 222 4.19 9.37 -11.34
CA GLU A 222 2.95 8.76 -11.81
C GLU A 222 2.45 7.70 -10.83
N GLY A 223 1.15 7.74 -10.55
CA GLY A 223 0.51 6.75 -9.69
C GLY A 223 0.52 5.32 -10.26
N GLY A 224 0.54 5.17 -11.59
CA GLY A 224 0.50 3.88 -12.27
C GLY A 224 1.70 2.98 -11.92
N PRO A 225 2.94 3.39 -12.22
CA PRO A 225 4.14 2.63 -11.86
C PRO A 225 4.23 2.31 -10.37
N GLN A 226 3.89 3.27 -9.51
CA GLN A 226 3.88 3.11 -8.05
C GLN A 226 2.92 2.01 -7.59
N ASN A 227 1.69 1.99 -8.13
CA ASN A 227 0.69 0.98 -7.80
C ASN A 227 1.07 -0.40 -8.34
N LYS A 228 1.65 -0.48 -9.55
CA LYS A 228 2.19 -1.73 -10.10
C LYS A 228 3.32 -2.28 -9.23
N LEU A 229 4.22 -1.42 -8.77
CA LEU A 229 5.33 -1.81 -7.89
C LEU A 229 4.81 -2.30 -6.53
N LEU A 230 3.82 -1.62 -5.93
CA LEU A 230 3.18 -2.08 -4.69
C LEU A 230 2.51 -3.45 -4.88
N LEU A 231 1.69 -3.61 -5.92
CA LEU A 231 1.01 -4.88 -6.23
C LEU A 231 2.02 -6.01 -6.44
N GLY A 232 3.07 -5.76 -7.21
CA GLY A 232 4.14 -6.72 -7.44
C GLY A 232 4.88 -7.09 -6.16
N THR A 233 5.13 -6.12 -5.27
CA THR A 233 5.75 -6.38 -3.96
C THR A 233 4.85 -7.27 -3.11
N ILE A 234 3.55 -7.00 -3.05
CA ILE A 234 2.57 -7.84 -2.32
C ILE A 234 2.57 -9.27 -2.87
N ILE A 235 2.50 -9.42 -4.20
CA ILE A 235 2.47 -10.73 -4.87
C ILE A 235 3.76 -11.50 -4.59
N VAL A 236 4.92 -10.87 -4.77
CA VAL A 236 6.21 -11.56 -4.62
C VAL A 236 6.48 -11.94 -3.17
N THR A 237 6.15 -11.05 -2.22
CA THR A 237 6.25 -11.35 -0.78
C THR A 237 5.33 -12.52 -0.41
N PHE A 238 4.07 -12.51 -0.86
CA PHE A 238 3.14 -13.62 -0.63
C PHE A 238 3.67 -14.96 -1.18
N ILE A 239 4.16 -14.97 -2.43
CA ILE A 239 4.69 -16.18 -3.08
C ILE A 239 5.94 -16.68 -2.34
N CYS A 240 6.85 -15.79 -1.94
CA CYS A 240 8.03 -16.16 -1.17
C CYS A 240 7.66 -16.74 0.21
N ALA A 241 6.69 -16.15 0.92
CA ALA A 241 6.21 -16.67 2.19
C ALA A 241 5.48 -18.00 2.05
N LEU A 242 4.72 -18.18 0.96
CA LEU A 242 4.06 -19.44 0.66
C LEU A 242 5.04 -20.61 0.56
N ASN A 243 6.32 -20.33 0.26
CA ASN A 243 7.37 -21.33 0.12
C ASN A 243 7.92 -21.90 1.45
N ILE A 244 7.58 -21.34 2.60
CA ILE A 244 8.25 -21.64 3.88
C ILE A 244 8.14 -23.12 4.30
N HIS A 245 6.94 -23.71 4.21
CA HIS A 245 6.66 -25.07 4.66
C HIS A 245 6.41 -26.08 3.52
N LEU A 246 6.57 -25.66 2.27
CA LEU A 246 6.26 -26.49 1.10
C LEU A 246 7.33 -27.57 0.85
N THR A 247 6.90 -28.66 0.22
CA THR A 247 7.83 -29.72 -0.23
C THR A 247 8.77 -29.20 -1.32
N LYS A 248 9.91 -29.87 -1.51
CA LYS A 248 10.94 -29.46 -2.50
C LYS A 248 10.37 -29.23 -3.90
N GLY A 249 9.48 -30.11 -4.38
CA GLY A 249 8.90 -30.00 -5.73
C GLY A 249 8.01 -28.76 -5.88
N THR A 250 7.07 -28.58 -4.96
CA THR A 250 6.21 -27.38 -4.92
C THR A 250 7.01 -26.11 -4.68
N SER A 251 8.10 -26.19 -3.90
CA SER A 251 8.99 -25.08 -3.62
C SER A 251 9.67 -24.54 -4.87
N VAL A 252 10.23 -25.43 -5.70
CA VAL A 252 10.86 -25.04 -6.98
C VAL A 252 9.87 -24.31 -7.90
N ALA A 253 8.62 -24.78 -7.97
CA ALA A 253 7.59 -24.13 -8.78
C ALA A 253 7.28 -22.71 -8.26
N VAL A 254 7.06 -22.56 -6.95
CA VAL A 254 6.75 -21.27 -6.31
C VAL A 254 7.91 -20.27 -6.47
N ILE A 255 9.16 -20.73 -6.27
CA ILE A 255 10.36 -19.90 -6.48
C ILE A 255 10.47 -19.46 -7.94
N SER A 256 10.21 -20.36 -8.90
CA SER A 256 10.27 -20.02 -10.32
C SER A 256 9.28 -18.92 -10.69
N ILE A 257 8.07 -18.96 -10.13
CA ILE A 257 7.08 -17.89 -10.30
C ILE A 257 7.59 -16.59 -9.67
N SER A 258 8.16 -16.65 -8.46
CA SER A 258 8.75 -15.47 -7.79
C SER A 258 9.84 -14.80 -8.64
N VAL A 259 10.73 -15.58 -9.26
CA VAL A 259 11.78 -15.07 -10.16
C VAL A 259 11.17 -14.31 -11.36
N ILE A 260 10.11 -14.84 -11.96
CA ILE A 260 9.41 -14.17 -13.08
C ILE A 260 8.80 -12.84 -12.62
N VAL A 261 8.17 -12.82 -11.43
CA VAL A 261 7.60 -11.60 -10.88
C VAL A 261 8.70 -10.56 -10.58
N TYR A 262 9.83 -10.97 -9.99
CA TYR A 262 10.98 -10.07 -9.78
C TYR A 262 11.54 -9.53 -11.11
N ALA A 263 11.64 -10.36 -12.15
CA ALA A 263 12.08 -9.93 -13.47
C ALA A 263 11.13 -8.88 -14.07
N TYR A 264 9.82 -9.01 -13.86
CA TYR A 264 8.83 -8.00 -14.24
C TYR A 264 8.96 -6.69 -13.47
N LEU A 265 9.33 -6.75 -12.17
CA LEU A 265 9.48 -5.56 -11.34
C LEU A 265 10.78 -4.79 -11.58
N LEU A 266 11.81 -5.45 -12.11
CA LEU A 266 13.12 -4.83 -12.33
C LEU A 266 13.07 -3.58 -13.24
N PRO A 267 12.42 -3.61 -14.43
CA PRO A 267 12.27 -2.41 -15.27
C PRO A 267 11.44 -1.30 -14.61
N LEU A 268 10.45 -1.67 -13.80
CA LEU A 268 9.64 -0.69 -13.07
C LEU A 268 10.48 0.03 -12.01
N PHE A 269 11.34 -0.72 -11.32
CA PHE A 269 12.27 -0.16 -10.34
C PHE A 269 13.33 0.73 -10.99
N THR A 270 13.97 0.27 -12.07
CA THR A 270 15.01 1.05 -12.77
C THR A 270 14.43 2.28 -13.46
N GLY A 271 13.25 2.17 -14.08
CA GLY A 271 12.56 3.31 -14.68
C GLY A 271 12.24 4.40 -13.66
N VAL A 272 11.75 4.01 -12.47
CA VAL A 272 11.49 4.94 -11.37
C VAL A 272 12.78 5.55 -10.82
N ALA A 273 13.85 4.75 -10.67
CA ALA A 273 15.14 5.23 -10.18
C ALA A 273 15.84 6.22 -11.14
N LEU A 274 15.82 5.93 -12.44
CA LEU A 274 16.44 6.78 -13.47
C LEU A 274 15.72 8.12 -13.61
N LEU A 275 14.38 8.12 -13.59
CA LEU A 275 13.58 9.35 -13.65
C LEU A 275 13.90 10.27 -12.46
N SER A 276 14.05 9.69 -11.27
CA SER A 276 14.43 10.46 -10.07
C SER A 276 15.80 11.13 -10.20
N ILE A 277 16.78 10.49 -10.83
CA ILE A 277 18.13 11.06 -10.99
C ILE A 277 18.08 12.24 -11.97
N TYR A 278 17.31 12.12 -13.06
CA TYR A 278 17.18 13.17 -14.06
C TYR A 278 16.53 14.44 -13.48
N ILE A 279 15.43 14.29 -12.73
CA ILE A 279 14.70 15.44 -12.15
C ILE A 279 15.53 16.17 -11.09
N THR A 280 16.38 15.47 -10.33
CA THR A 280 17.18 16.12 -9.26
C THR A 280 18.31 17.00 -9.82
N LYS A 281 18.62 16.90 -11.13
CA LYS A 281 19.68 17.67 -11.79
C LYS A 281 19.17 18.91 -12.55
N VAL A 282 17.85 19.09 -12.66
CA VAL A 282 17.20 20.23 -13.31
C VAL A 282 16.63 21.15 -12.24
#